data_AF-A0A7J9D2C2-F1
#
_entry.id   AF-A0A7J9D2C2-F1
#
_cell.length_a   1.000
_cell.length_b   1.000
_cell.length_c   1.000
_cell.angle_alpha   90.00
_cell.angle_beta   90.00
_cell.angle_gamma   90.00
#
_symmetry.space_group_name_H-M   'P 1'
#
loop_
_entity.id
_entity.type
_entity.pdbx_description
1 polymer ?
#
loop_
_entity_poly.entity_id
_entity_poly.type
_entity_poly.pdbx_seq_one_letter_code
_entity_poly.pdbx_strand_id
1 'polypeptide(L)'
;MAGNHKEEFGLLWDYTHELRSKIPRSTIKMVIQRVAADFLSYFRRYYVCFDALKRGWKAGHRPFIGLYGCFLKGSFKSEFLIAIRRDANNQIFPIA
;
A
#
# COMPACT_ATOMS: atom_id res chain seq x y z
N MET A 1 18.72 5.45 16.20
CA MET A 1 19.19 4.23 15.50
C MET A 1 18.75 4.36 14.05
N ALA A 2 19.68 4.36 13.10
CA ALA A 2 19.33 4.33 11.68
C ALA A 2 18.99 2.88 11.30
N GLY A 3 17.80 2.63 10.75
CA GLY A 3 17.39 1.30 10.28
C GLY A 3 18.16 0.88 9.03
N ASN A 4 18.35 -0.43 8.84
CA ASN A 4 18.97 -0.97 7.63
C ASN A 4 17.91 -1.15 6.55
N HIS A 5 17.74 -0.11 5.71
CA HIS A 5 16.75 -0.11 4.65
C HIS A 5 16.84 -1.32 3.72
N LYS A 6 18.05 -1.86 3.46
CA LYS A 6 18.20 -3.02 2.57
C LYS A 6 17.52 -4.27 3.17
N GLU A 7 17.66 -4.47 4.47
CA GLU A 7 17.01 -5.56 5.19
C GLU A 7 15.50 -5.34 5.28
N GLU A 8 15.08 -4.13 5.63
CA GLU A 8 13.66 -3.76 5.74
C GLU A 8 12.88 -3.97 4.42
N PHE A 9 13.47 -3.56 3.28
CA PHE A 9 12.88 -3.80 1.97
C PHE A 9 12.89 -5.29 1.60
N GLY A 10 13.87 -6.07 2.08
CA GLY A 10 13.91 -7.52 1.91
C GLY A 10 12.72 -8.24 2.55
N LEU A 11 12.27 -7.76 3.72
CA LEU A 11 11.14 -8.32 4.47
C LEU A 11 9.78 -8.09 3.80
N LEU A 12 9.68 -7.19 2.82
CA LEU A 12 8.40 -6.90 2.17
C LEU A 12 7.79 -8.14 1.50
N TRP A 13 8.61 -9.08 1.04
CA TRP A 13 8.13 -10.35 0.47
C TRP A 13 7.43 -11.21 1.52
N ASP A 14 8.04 -11.36 2.68
CA ASP A 14 7.49 -12.13 3.79
C ASP A 14 6.19 -11.49 4.28
N TYR A 15 6.16 -10.15 4.43
CA TYR A 15 4.93 -9.44 4.77
C TYR A 15 3.85 -9.59 3.70
N THR A 16 4.21 -9.54 2.43
CA THR A 16 3.27 -9.74 1.33
C THR A 16 2.66 -11.14 1.38
N HIS A 17 3.50 -12.14 1.63
CA HIS A 17 3.08 -13.53 1.78
C HIS A 17 2.14 -13.71 2.99
N GLU A 18 2.53 -13.20 4.15
CA GLU A 18 1.71 -13.26 5.38
C GLU A 18 0.36 -12.56 5.19
N LEU A 19 0.33 -11.36 4.60
CA LEU A 19 -0.91 -10.63 4.37
C LEU A 19 -1.85 -11.37 3.39
N ARG A 20 -1.29 -11.99 2.35
CA ARG A 20 -2.07 -12.81 1.40
C ARG A 20 -2.60 -14.09 2.07
N SER A 21 -1.80 -14.71 2.93
CA SER A 21 -2.16 -15.92 3.67
C SER A 21 -3.27 -15.67 4.69
N LYS A 22 -3.10 -14.64 5.53
CA LYS A 22 -4.03 -14.35 6.64
C LYS A 22 -5.29 -13.63 6.19
N ILE A 23 -5.22 -12.82 5.12
CA ILE A 23 -6.34 -11.98 4.68
C ILE A 23 -6.58 -12.16 3.17
N PRO A 24 -6.98 -13.37 2.71
CA PRO A 24 -7.00 -13.73 1.29
C PRO A 24 -7.98 -12.91 0.45
N ARG A 25 -9.00 -12.31 1.06
CA ARG A 25 -9.96 -11.44 0.38
C ARG A 25 -9.43 -10.02 0.15
N SER A 26 -8.33 -9.64 0.79
CA SER A 26 -7.69 -8.34 0.60
C SER A 26 -6.91 -8.29 -0.72
N THR A 27 -6.73 -7.09 -1.25
CA THR A 27 -5.95 -6.89 -2.47
C THR A 27 -4.54 -6.47 -2.08
N ILE A 28 -3.56 -7.37 -2.23
CA ILE A 28 -2.14 -7.10 -1.93
C ILE A 28 -1.31 -7.26 -3.20
N LYS A 29 -0.75 -6.16 -3.70
CA LYS A 29 0.05 -6.13 -4.93
C LYS A 29 1.41 -5.50 -4.67
N MET A 30 2.45 -6.29 -4.89
CA MET A 30 3.82 -5.79 -4.98
C MET A 30 4.25 -5.80 -6.43
N VAL A 31 4.87 -4.70 -6.87
CA VAL A 31 5.48 -4.60 -8.19
C VAL A 31 6.97 -4.37 -8.02
N ILE A 32 7.74 -5.31 -8.53
CA ILE A 32 9.19 -5.18 -8.74
C ILE A 32 9.46 -4.82 -10.20
N GLN A 33 10.56 -4.13 -10.44
CA GLN A 33 11.00 -3.79 -11.79
C GLN A 33 12.42 -4.30 -12.00
N ARG A 34 12.67 -4.87 -13.18
CA ARG A 34 14.00 -5.29 -13.64
C ARG A 34 14.33 -4.47 -14.88
N VAL A 35 15.44 -3.74 -14.85
CA VAL A 35 15.85 -2.86 -15.97
C VAL A 35 16.40 -3.68 -17.13
N ALA A 36 17.22 -4.69 -16.84
CA ALA A 36 17.78 -5.63 -17.80
C ALA A 36 18.14 -6.96 -17.11
N ALA A 37 18.41 -8.00 -17.91
CA ALA A 37 18.70 -9.34 -17.40
C ALA A 37 19.86 -9.37 -16.40
N ASP A 38 20.89 -8.55 -16.58
CA ASP A 38 22.08 -8.59 -15.71
C ASP A 38 21.94 -7.74 -14.44
N PHE A 39 20.83 -6.99 -14.30
CA PHE A 39 20.61 -6.12 -13.16
C PHE A 39 19.69 -6.75 -12.11
N LEU A 40 19.99 -6.43 -10.85
CA LEU A 40 19.12 -6.75 -9.72
C LEU A 40 17.76 -6.09 -9.89
N SER A 41 16.71 -6.84 -9.57
CA SER A 41 15.36 -6.27 -9.52
C SER A 41 15.26 -5.30 -8.34
N TYR A 42 14.56 -4.19 -8.53
CA TYR A 42 14.30 -3.21 -7.47
C TYR A 42 12.81 -3.05 -7.22
N PHE A 43 12.49 -2.63 -6.01
CA PHE A 43 11.14 -2.33 -5.60
C PHE A 43 10.60 -1.10 -6.36
N ARG A 44 9.42 -1.22 -6.97
CA ARG A 44 8.76 -0.10 -7.67
C ARG A 44 7.61 0.47 -6.88
N ARG A 45 6.69 -0.39 -6.42
CA ARG A 45 5.50 0.03 -5.68
C ARG A 45 4.85 -1.11 -4.91
N TYR A 46 4.19 -0.76 -3.82
CA TYR A 46 3.38 -1.65 -3.00
C TYR A 46 1.97 -1.08 -2.84
N TYR A 47 0.97 -1.93 -2.98
CA TYR A 47 -0.43 -1.58 -2.83
C TYR A 47 -1.12 -2.59 -1.93
N VAL A 48 -1.84 -2.08 -0.94
CA VAL A 48 -2.60 -2.85 0.03
C VAL A 48 -4.00 -2.28 0.09
N CYS A 49 -5.02 -3.12 -0.03
CA CYS A 49 -6.40 -2.70 0.21
C CYS A 49 -7.15 -3.82 0.90
N PHE A 50 -7.44 -3.61 2.19
CA PHE A 50 -8.05 -4.62 3.02
C PHE A 50 -9.52 -4.88 2.65
N ASP A 51 -9.96 -6.14 2.71
CA ASP A 51 -11.34 -6.48 2.35
C ASP A 51 -12.38 -5.77 3.22
N ALA A 52 -12.09 -5.58 4.51
CA ALA A 52 -12.96 -4.82 5.40
C ALA A 52 -13.19 -3.38 4.90
N LEU A 53 -12.13 -2.71 4.43
CA LEU A 53 -12.21 -1.36 3.87
C LEU A 53 -13.01 -1.35 2.56
N LYS A 54 -12.77 -2.33 1.68
CA LYS A 54 -13.55 -2.49 0.43
C LYS A 54 -15.05 -2.65 0.70
N ARG A 55 -15.41 -3.50 1.66
CA ARG A 55 -16.82 -3.74 2.03
C ARG A 55 -17.44 -2.50 2.67
N GLY A 56 -16.74 -1.86 3.61
CA GLY A 56 -17.19 -0.62 4.24
C GLY A 56 -17.39 0.50 3.22
N TRP A 57 -16.52 0.59 2.23
CA TRP A 57 -16.68 1.51 1.09
C TRP A 57 -17.98 1.25 0.33
N LYS A 58 -18.15 0.02 -0.18
CA LYS A 58 -19.33 -0.38 -0.97
C LYS A 58 -20.66 -0.17 -0.22
N ALA A 59 -20.67 -0.40 1.08
CA ALA A 59 -21.87 -0.20 1.91
C ALA A 59 -22.25 1.28 2.11
N GLY A 60 -21.32 2.22 1.96
CA GLY A 60 -21.54 3.63 2.31
C GLY A 60 -22.18 4.50 1.23
N HIS A 61 -22.50 3.95 0.04
CA HIS A 61 -23.24 4.59 -1.07
C HIS A 61 -22.82 6.02 -1.48
N ARG A 62 -21.62 6.48 -1.12
CA ARG A 62 -21.08 7.81 -1.50
C ARG A 62 -20.02 7.64 -2.60
N PRO A 63 -20.19 8.23 -3.79
CA PRO A 63 -19.29 8.04 -4.92
C PRO A 63 -17.99 8.86 -4.82
N PHE A 64 -17.68 9.45 -3.66
CA PHE A 64 -16.51 10.31 -3.51
C PHE A 64 -15.28 9.51 -3.05
N ILE A 65 -14.22 9.57 -3.87
CA ILE A 65 -12.88 9.08 -3.54
C ILE A 65 -11.92 10.25 -3.68
N GLY A 66 -11.16 10.52 -2.63
CA GLY A 66 -10.01 11.41 -2.65
C GLY A 66 -8.72 10.61 -2.58
N LEU A 67 -7.65 11.10 -3.20
CA LEU A 67 -6.31 10.58 -3.02
C LEU A 67 -5.52 11.59 -2.20
N TYR A 68 -5.01 11.17 -1.05
CA TYR A 68 -4.10 11.96 -0.23
C TYR A 68 -2.73 11.29 -0.20
N GLY A 69 -1.68 12.06 0.06
CA GLY A 69 -0.36 11.47 0.15
C GLY A 69 0.70 12.43 0.66
N CYS A 70 1.86 11.87 0.99
CA CYS A 70 3.02 12.61 1.42
C CYS A 70 4.31 11.99 0.86
N PHE A 71 5.36 12.80 0.77
CA PHE A 71 6.70 12.32 0.46
C PHE A 71 7.35 11.77 1.73
N LEU A 72 7.90 10.55 1.64
CA LEU A 72 8.67 9.97 2.73
C LEU A 72 10.04 10.62 2.78
N LYS A 73 10.48 10.99 4.00
CA LYS A 73 11.85 11.46 4.25
C LYS A 73 12.74 10.25 4.47
N GLY A 74 13.85 10.16 3.75
CA GLY A 74 14.83 9.09 3.91
C GLY A 74 15.82 9.05 2.75
N SER A 75 16.71 8.05 2.77
CA SER A 75 17.68 7.82 1.70
C SER A 75 17.02 7.48 0.36
N PHE A 76 15.77 7.00 0.39
CA PHE A 76 14.99 6.68 -0.79
C PHE A 76 13.87 7.69 -0.95
N LYS A 77 13.81 8.35 -2.12
CA LYS A 77 12.69 9.22 -2.47
C LYS A 77 11.50 8.33 -2.82
N SER A 78 10.44 8.43 -2.04
CA SER A 78 9.21 7.68 -2.28
C SER A 78 7.98 8.47 -1.82
N GLU A 79 6.84 8.09 -2.37
CA GLU A 79 5.54 8.66 -2.06
C GLU A 79 4.70 7.64 -1.30
N PHE A 80 4.04 8.07 -0.23
CA PHE A 80 3.01 7.31 0.43
C PHE A 80 1.65 7.90 0.06
N LEU A 81 0.82 7.10 -0.60
CA LEU A 81 -0.50 7.48 -1.07
C LEU A 81 -1.56 6.70 -0.31
N ILE A 82 -2.65 7.38 0.05
CA ILE A 82 -3.81 6.82 0.73
C ILE A 82 -5.05 7.25 -0.05
N ALA A 83 -5.85 6.29 -0.47
CA ALA A 83 -7.20 6.56 -0.95
C ALA A 83 -8.11 6.77 0.27
N ILE A 84 -8.78 7.90 0.30
CA ILE A 84 -9.71 8.29 1.36
C ILE A 84 -11.12 8.49 0.79
N ARG A 85 -12.13 8.38 1.64
CA ARG A 85 -13.48 8.83 1.36
C ARG A 85 -14.00 9.71 2.48
N ARG A 86 -15.15 10.33 2.23
CA ARG A 86 -15.95 10.97 3.26
C ARG A 86 -17.15 10.09 3.61
N ASP A 87 -17.37 9.83 4.88
CA ASP A 87 -18.49 9.00 5.36
C ASP A 87 -19.79 9.80 5.56
N ALA A 88 -20.81 9.15 6.11
CA ALA A 88 -22.10 9.80 6.38
C ALA A 88 -22.04 10.87 7.48
N ASN A 89 -21.05 10.78 8.37
CA ASN A 89 -20.80 11.74 9.44
C ASN A 89 -19.80 12.83 9.03
N ASN A 90 -19.57 13.00 7.72
CA ASN A 90 -18.63 13.97 7.16
C ASN A 90 -17.17 13.76 7.60
N GLN A 91 -16.81 12.57 8.10
CA GLN A 91 -15.46 12.21 8.52
C GLN A 91 -14.66 11.60 7.38
N ILE A 92 -13.33 11.67 7.48
CA ILE A 92 -12.41 11.06 6.52
C ILE A 92 -12.13 9.61 6.92
N PHE A 93 -12.30 8.68 5.98
CA PHE A 93 -12.09 7.24 6.19
C PHE A 93 -11.14 6.68 5.13
N PRO A 94 -10.06 5.96 5.49
CA PRO A 94 -9.15 5.35 4.52
C PRO A 94 -9.79 4.13 3.86
N ILE A 95 -9.62 3.98 2.55
CA ILE A 95 -10.20 2.87 1.77
C ILE A 95 -9.14 2.00 1.06
N ALA A 96 -7.93 2.52 0.86
CA ALA A 96 -6.76 1.79 0.38
C ALA A 96 -5.47 2.56 0.69
#